data_AF-A0A969MSN3-F1
#
_entry.id   AF-A0A969MSN3-F1
#
_cell.length_a   1.000
_cell.length_b   1.000
_cell.length_c   1.000
_cell.angle_alpha   90.00
_cell.angle_beta   90.00
_cell.angle_gamma   90.00
#
_symmetry.space_group_name_H-M   'P 1'
#
loop_
_entity.id
_entity.type
_entity.pdbx_description
1 polymer ?
#
loop_
_entity_poly.entity_id
_entity_poly.type
_entity_poly.pdbx_seq_one_letter_code
_entity_poly.pdbx_strand_id
1 'polypeptide(L)'
;MKTKKYLSSSDYYSYIKSDAWRSKHYHWLKQSGNRCSMFPWIRIGKYARNKYGKYNIHHTGVGYRHLGHEELGKDILPLCPLAHWLVHGGHMKAKAPWQPNVIQKTLHLWCSFPLIIKQLFLFISTLLLLLCLFA
;
A
#
# COMPACT_ATOMS: atom_id res chain seq x y z
N MET A 1 -21.66 6.00 -19.43
CA MET A 1 -20.60 5.01 -19.70
C MET A 1 -20.92 3.73 -18.95
N LYS A 2 -20.97 2.57 -19.61
CA LYS A 2 -21.15 1.28 -18.93
C LYS A 2 -19.88 0.96 -18.14
N THR A 3 -19.99 0.87 -16.81
CA THR A 3 -18.92 0.42 -15.92
C THR A 3 -18.61 -1.04 -16.27
N LYS A 4 -17.47 -1.28 -16.95
CA LYS A 4 -16.98 -2.64 -17.18
C LYS A 4 -16.74 -3.29 -15.82
N LYS A 5 -17.44 -4.41 -15.55
CA LYS A 5 -17.36 -5.17 -14.29
C LYS A 5 -15.93 -5.69 -14.01
N TYR A 6 -15.13 -5.82 -15.06
CA TYR A 6 -13.70 -6.12 -15.02
C TYR A 6 -13.01 -5.41 -16.17
N LEU A 7 -11.90 -4.73 -15.89
CA LEU A 7 -11.04 -4.15 -16.91
C LEU A 7 -10.02 -5.19 -17.37
N SER A 8 -9.73 -5.21 -18.67
CA SER A 8 -8.69 -6.09 -19.21
C SER A 8 -7.32 -5.68 -18.64
N SER A 9 -6.35 -6.59 -18.69
CA SER A 9 -4.97 -6.24 -18.30
C SER A 9 -4.42 -5.06 -19.13
N SER A 10 -4.84 -4.90 -20.38
CA SER A 10 -4.45 -3.76 -21.23
C SER A 10 -4.97 -2.43 -20.68
N ASP A 11 -6.24 -2.38 -20.27
CA ASP A 11 -6.88 -1.19 -19.70
C ASP A 11 -6.14 -0.77 -18.41
N TYR A 12 -5.79 -1.75 -17.56
CA TYR A 12 -4.97 -1.54 -16.37
C TYR A 12 -3.58 -0.98 -16.69
N TYR A 13 -2.82 -1.63 -17.58
CA TYR A 13 -1.46 -1.20 -17.91
C TYR A 13 -1.42 0.18 -18.59
N SER A 14 -2.44 0.51 -19.39
CA SER A 14 -2.60 1.83 -19.98
C SER A 14 -2.82 2.89 -18.89
N TYR A 15 -3.75 2.61 -17.96
CA TYR A 15 -4.09 3.54 -16.89
C TYR A 15 -2.92 3.81 -15.94
N ILE A 16 -2.19 2.79 -15.45
CA ILE A 16 -1.08 3.02 -14.52
C ILE A 16 0.12 3.76 -15.13
N LYS A 17 0.16 3.86 -16.47
CA LYS A 17 1.14 4.68 -17.21
C LYS A 17 0.66 6.10 -17.48
N SER A 18 -0.64 6.37 -17.30
CA SER A 18 -1.26 7.65 -17.60
C SER A 18 -0.96 8.73 -16.55
N ASP A 19 -1.15 9.99 -16.94
CA ASP A 19 -1.03 11.13 -16.03
C ASP A 19 -2.18 11.17 -15.01
N ALA A 20 -3.34 10.59 -15.34
CA ALA A 20 -4.47 10.47 -14.41
C ALA A 20 -4.13 9.60 -13.19
N TRP A 21 -3.32 8.56 -13.37
CA TRP A 21 -2.80 7.76 -12.28
C TRP A 21 -1.75 8.54 -11.46
N ARG A 22 -0.78 9.15 -12.15
CA ARG A 22 0.33 9.89 -11.51
C ARG A 22 -0.17 11.09 -10.69
N SER A 23 -1.18 11.80 -11.16
CA SER A 23 -1.71 13.00 -10.49
C SER A 23 -2.29 12.69 -9.11
N LYS A 24 -2.80 11.48 -8.90
CA LYS A 24 -3.37 11.04 -7.61
C LYS A 24 -2.34 10.69 -6.55
N HIS A 25 -1.12 10.33 -6.96
CA HIS A 25 -0.06 9.93 -6.02
C HIS A 25 0.15 10.97 -4.92
N TYR A 26 0.13 12.26 -5.28
CA TYR A 26 0.30 13.34 -4.32
C TYR A 26 -0.75 13.28 -3.20
N HIS A 27 -2.03 13.10 -3.57
CA HIS A 27 -3.13 13.05 -2.61
C HIS A 27 -3.02 11.84 -1.68
N TRP A 28 -2.75 10.66 -2.22
CA TRP A 28 -2.58 9.44 -1.43
C TRP A 28 -1.40 9.50 -0.48
N LEU A 29 -0.26 10.04 -0.94
CA LEU A 29 0.91 10.25 -0.09
C LEU A 29 0.63 11.26 1.01
N LYS A 30 -0.10 12.34 0.73
CA LYS A 30 -0.50 13.32 1.76
C LYS A 30 -1.43 12.69 2.79
N GLN A 31 -2.45 11.96 2.35
CA GLN A 31 -3.37 11.25 3.23
C GLN A 31 -2.66 10.19 4.10
N SER A 32 -1.63 9.52 3.58
CA SER A 32 -0.82 8.59 4.37
C SER A 32 0.21 9.27 5.29
N GLY A 33 0.23 10.61 5.35
CA GLY A 33 1.23 11.37 6.12
C GLY A 33 2.65 11.18 5.59
N ASN A 34 2.78 10.87 4.30
CA ASN A 34 4.03 10.54 3.62
C ASN A 34 4.76 9.37 4.29
N ARG A 35 4.01 8.35 4.73
CA ARG A 35 4.56 7.15 5.39
C ARG A 35 4.21 5.90 4.61
N CYS A 36 5.12 4.92 4.66
CA CYS A 36 4.90 3.59 4.11
C CYS A 36 3.78 2.87 4.88
N SER A 37 2.82 2.29 4.17
CA SER A 37 1.69 1.59 4.79
C SER A 37 2.10 0.36 5.60
N MET A 38 3.19 -0.33 5.23
CA MET A 38 3.72 -1.48 5.96
C MET A 38 4.58 -1.06 7.15
N PHE A 39 5.49 -0.12 6.92
CA PHE A 39 6.50 0.34 7.87
C PHE A 39 6.27 1.82 8.19
N PRO A 40 5.40 2.15 9.16
CA PRO A 40 4.94 3.52 9.36
C PRO A 40 6.05 4.50 9.74
N TRP A 41 7.20 4.04 10.24
CA TRP A 41 8.37 4.88 10.51
C TRP A 41 9.12 5.33 9.25
N ILE A 42 8.96 4.62 8.12
CA ILE A 42 9.63 4.96 6.86
C ILE A 42 8.85 6.07 6.14
N ARG A 43 9.55 7.18 5.86
CA ARG A 43 9.02 8.30 5.07
C ARG A 43 9.16 8.06 3.58
N ILE A 44 8.12 8.42 2.82
CA ILE A 44 8.00 8.20 1.38
C ILE A 44 7.42 9.42 0.64
N GLY A 45 7.74 9.56 -0.64
CA GLY A 45 7.41 10.76 -1.41
C GLY A 45 8.09 12.01 -0.85
N LYS A 46 7.57 13.19 -1.19
CA LYS A 46 8.09 14.47 -0.68
C LYS A 46 7.54 14.76 0.72
N TYR A 47 8.36 14.58 1.75
CA TYR A 47 7.93 14.72 3.17
C TYR A 47 8.50 15.94 3.89
N ALA A 48 9.49 16.63 3.31
CA ALA A 48 9.97 17.93 3.77
C ALA A 48 10.62 18.71 2.60
N ARG A 49 11.03 19.97 2.85
CA ARG A 49 11.79 20.76 1.87
C ARG A 49 13.04 19.98 1.47
N ASN A 50 13.17 19.71 0.17
CA ASN A 50 14.28 18.96 -0.43
C ASN A 50 14.47 17.52 0.09
N LYS A 51 13.51 16.94 0.83
CA LYS A 51 13.57 15.55 1.28
C LYS A 51 12.53 14.70 0.56
N TYR A 52 13.01 13.62 -0.06
CA TYR A 52 12.19 12.72 -0.86
C TYR A 52 12.55 11.25 -0.58
N GLY A 53 11.56 10.43 -0.27
CA GLY A 53 11.71 8.97 -0.12
C GLY A 53 11.17 8.24 -1.36
N LYS A 54 11.89 7.20 -1.81
CA LYS A 54 11.41 6.32 -2.90
C LYS A 54 10.13 5.61 -2.48
N TYR A 55 9.21 5.43 -3.43
CA TYR A 55 7.93 4.79 -3.17
C TYR A 55 7.36 4.09 -4.40
N ASN A 56 6.40 3.20 -4.16
CA ASN A 56 5.52 2.60 -5.15
C ASN A 56 4.08 2.72 -4.64
N ILE A 57 3.11 2.86 -5.55
CA ILE A 57 1.69 2.72 -5.22
C ILE A 57 1.26 1.32 -5.66
N HIS A 58 1.02 0.47 -4.68
CA HIS A 58 0.64 -0.92 -4.88
C HIS A 58 -0.88 -1.06 -4.95
N HIS A 59 -1.41 -1.82 -5.92
CA HIS A 59 -2.82 -2.16 -5.94
C HIS A 59 -3.09 -3.45 -5.14
N THR A 60 -4.07 -3.42 -4.25
CA THR A 60 -4.44 -4.54 -3.35
C THR A 60 -5.42 -5.52 -3.96
N GLY A 61 -6.18 -5.09 -4.98
CA GLY A 61 -7.38 -5.77 -5.45
C GLY A 61 -7.17 -6.73 -6.63
N VAL A 62 -8.02 -7.75 -6.67
CA VAL A 62 -8.24 -8.62 -7.83
C VAL A 62 -9.23 -7.93 -8.77
N GLY A 63 -8.83 -7.66 -10.02
CA GLY A 63 -9.74 -7.25 -11.09
C GLY A 63 -10.03 -5.76 -11.22
N TYR A 64 -9.34 -4.90 -10.46
CA TYR A 64 -9.29 -3.43 -10.66
C TYR A 64 -10.67 -2.76 -10.81
N ARG A 65 -11.65 -3.21 -10.01
CA ARG A 65 -13.05 -2.76 -10.11
C ARG A 65 -13.23 -1.25 -9.92
N HIS A 66 -12.32 -0.60 -9.20
CA HIS A 66 -12.33 0.84 -8.93
C HIS A 66 -11.19 1.58 -9.66
N LEU A 67 -10.71 1.06 -10.79
CA LEU A 67 -9.67 1.77 -11.56
C LEU A 67 -10.18 3.17 -11.95
N GLY A 68 -9.40 4.20 -11.66
CA GLY A 68 -9.84 5.58 -11.81
C GLY A 68 -10.53 6.17 -10.58
N HIS A 69 -10.84 5.38 -9.56
CA HIS A 69 -11.55 5.80 -8.34
C HIS A 69 -11.01 5.09 -7.08
N GLU A 70 -9.69 4.85 -7.03
CA GLU A 70 -9.06 4.03 -6.00
C GLU A 70 -9.04 4.71 -4.63
N GLU A 71 -9.42 3.96 -3.60
CA GLU A 71 -9.39 4.39 -2.22
C GLU A 71 -8.09 3.96 -1.51
N LEU A 72 -7.44 4.90 -0.81
CA LEU A 72 -6.26 4.64 0.01
C LEU A 72 -6.57 3.62 1.12
N GLY A 73 -5.72 2.62 1.27
CA GLY A 73 -5.88 1.58 2.29
C GLY A 73 -6.78 0.42 1.84
N LYS A 74 -7.67 0.64 0.88
CA LYS A 74 -8.59 -0.38 0.37
C LYS A 74 -8.16 -0.93 -0.97
N ASP A 75 -7.98 -0.07 -1.97
CA ASP A 75 -7.61 -0.44 -3.35
C ASP A 75 -6.11 -0.25 -3.61
N ILE A 76 -5.49 0.68 -2.89
CA ILE A 76 -4.09 1.04 -3.06
C ILE A 76 -3.34 1.25 -1.74
N LEU A 77 -2.05 0.94 -1.76
CA LEU A 77 -1.13 1.06 -0.64
C LEU A 77 0.16 1.77 -1.07
N PRO A 78 0.49 2.92 -0.49
CA PRO A 78 1.79 3.57 -0.71
C PRO A 78 2.87 2.85 0.09
N LEU A 79 3.85 2.27 -0.60
CA LEU A 79 4.88 1.41 -0.02
C LEU A 79 6.28 1.92 -0.37
N CYS A 80 7.23 1.72 0.54
CA CYS A 80 8.65 1.82 0.17
C CYS A 80 9.06 0.62 -0.72
N PRO A 81 10.20 0.67 -1.43
CA PRO A 81 10.62 -0.42 -2.32
C PRO A 81 10.69 -1.79 -1.65
N LEU A 82 11.20 -1.85 -0.41
CA LEU A 82 11.28 -3.10 0.36
C LEU A 82 9.89 -3.65 0.69
N ALA A 83 8.99 -2.82 1.19
CA ALA A 83 7.63 -3.25 1.50
C ALA A 83 6.87 -3.69 0.25
N HIS A 84 7.09 -3.02 -0.89
CA HIS A 84 6.52 -3.41 -2.17
C HIS A 84 7.00 -4.80 -2.63
N TRP A 85 8.30 -5.09 -2.45
CA TRP A 85 8.86 -6.42 -2.71
C TRP A 85 8.26 -7.50 -1.79
N LEU A 86 8.06 -7.18 -0.50
CA LEU A 86 7.47 -8.10 0.48
C LEU A 86 5.99 -8.42 0.19
N VAL A 87 5.16 -7.43 -0.16
CA VAL A 87 3.74 -7.70 -0.50
C VAL A 87 3.61 -8.55 -1.76
N HIS A 88 4.62 -8.55 -2.63
CA HIS A 88 4.72 -9.45 -3.78
C HIS A 88 5.36 -10.80 -3.45
N GLY A 89 5.62 -11.11 -2.17
CA GLY A 89 6.23 -12.39 -1.76
C GLY A 89 7.65 -12.58 -2.30
N GLY A 90 8.37 -11.48 -2.53
CA GLY A 90 9.72 -11.52 -3.07
C GLY A 90 9.81 -11.52 -4.60
N HIS A 91 8.69 -11.45 -5.31
CA HIS A 91 8.64 -11.55 -6.78
C HIS A 91 7.96 -10.36 -7.45
N MET A 92 8.75 -9.42 -7.97
CA MET A 92 8.24 -8.16 -8.57
C MET A 92 7.55 -8.31 -9.95
N LYS A 93 7.42 -9.52 -10.49
CA LYS A 93 6.89 -9.79 -11.84
C LYS A 93 5.42 -10.23 -11.85
N ALA A 94 4.66 -9.94 -10.79
CA ALA A 94 3.25 -10.28 -10.72
C ALA A 94 2.46 -9.61 -11.87
N LYS A 95 1.82 -10.42 -12.72
CA LYS A 95 0.96 -9.93 -13.81
C LYS A 95 -0.47 -9.73 -13.32
N ALA A 96 -1.12 -8.70 -13.87
CA ALA A 96 -2.53 -8.42 -13.69
C ALA A 96 -3.41 -9.47 -14.41
N PRO A 97 -4.47 -10.02 -13.80
CA PRO A 97 -4.90 -9.84 -12.41
C PRO A 97 -4.06 -10.70 -11.45
N TRP A 98 -3.49 -10.08 -10.43
CA TRP A 98 -2.68 -10.80 -9.44
C TRP A 98 -3.55 -11.37 -8.31
N GLN A 99 -3.21 -12.59 -7.87
CA GLN A 99 -3.92 -13.33 -6.82
C GLN A 99 -2.99 -13.51 -5.60
N PRO A 100 -3.17 -12.72 -4.52
CA PRO A 100 -2.34 -12.86 -3.33
C PRO A 100 -2.62 -14.17 -2.59
N ASN A 101 -1.56 -14.83 -2.12
CA ASN A 101 -1.66 -15.95 -1.17
C ASN A 101 -2.04 -15.45 0.23
N VAL A 102 -2.22 -16.37 1.19
CA VAL A 102 -2.65 -16.03 2.57
C VAL A 102 -1.70 -15.05 3.25
N ILE A 103 -0.39 -15.26 3.14
CA ILE A 103 0.62 -14.37 3.74
C ILE A 103 0.51 -12.96 3.14
N GLN A 104 0.40 -12.86 1.82
CA GLN A 104 0.27 -11.58 1.11
C GLN A 104 -1.05 -10.86 1.46
N LYS A 105 -2.15 -11.61 1.64
CA LYS A 105 -3.43 -11.07 2.13
C LYS A 105 -3.29 -10.51 3.54
N THR A 106 -2.60 -11.22 4.44
CA THR A 106 -2.30 -10.72 5.79
C THR A 106 -1.45 -9.45 5.74
N LEU A 107 -0.44 -9.39 4.87
CA LEU A 107 0.36 -8.19 4.68
C LEU A 107 -0.46 -7.02 4.14
N HIS A 108 -1.38 -7.24 3.19
CA HIS A 108 -2.30 -6.19 2.74
C HIS A 108 -3.21 -5.70 3.87
N LEU A 109 -3.77 -6.62 4.66
CA LEU A 109 -4.63 -6.28 5.78
C LEU A 109 -3.87 -5.45 6.82
N TRP A 110 -2.63 -5.85 7.15
CA TRP A 110 -1.77 -5.02 7.99
C TRP A 110 -1.58 -3.63 7.37
N CYS A 111 -1.26 -3.56 6.08
CA CYS A 111 -1.02 -2.29 5.41
C CYS A 111 -2.26 -1.38 5.36
N SER A 112 -3.47 -1.94 5.30
CA SER A 112 -4.73 -1.17 5.26
C SER A 112 -5.08 -0.49 6.57
N PHE A 113 -4.54 -0.95 7.71
CA PHE A 113 -4.88 -0.35 9.00
C PHE A 113 -4.42 1.11 9.13
N PRO A 114 -5.19 1.98 9.79
CA PRO A 114 -4.75 3.32 10.15
C PRO A 114 -3.47 3.31 11.01
N LEU A 115 -2.69 4.39 10.94
CA LEU A 115 -1.45 4.54 11.70
C LEU A 115 -1.66 4.33 13.21
N ILE A 116 -2.75 4.88 13.76
CA ILE A 116 -3.06 4.78 15.20
C ILE A 116 -3.23 3.33 15.65
N ILE A 117 -3.89 2.50 14.84
CA ILE A 117 -4.09 1.08 15.14
C ILE A 117 -2.75 0.34 15.16
N LYS A 118 -1.87 0.63 14.19
CA LYS A 118 -0.53 0.06 14.13
C LYS A 118 0.32 0.45 15.34
N GLN A 119 0.25 1.72 15.76
CA GLN A 119 0.97 2.23 16.92
C GLN A 119 0.47 1.58 18.22
N LEU A 120 -0.84 1.47 18.39
CA LEU A 120 -1.44 0.78 19.55
C LEU A 120 -1.02 -0.68 19.60
N PHE A 121 -1.05 -1.39 18.46
CA PHE A 121 -0.61 -2.77 18.39
C PHE A 121 0.85 -2.93 18.82
N LEU A 122 1.76 -2.13 18.25
CA LEU A 122 3.18 -2.17 18.61
C LEU A 122 3.40 -1.84 20.10
N PHE A 123 2.73 -0.82 20.61
CA PHE A 123 2.81 -0.44 22.02
C PHE A 123 2.38 -1.57 22.96
N ILE A 124 1.21 -2.18 22.69
CA ILE A 124 0.69 -3.30 23.48
C ILE A 124 1.64 -4.50 23.39
N SER A 125 2.14 -4.84 22.20
CA SER A 125 3.10 -5.94 22.02
C SER A 125 4.39 -5.71 22.81
N THR A 126 4.92 -4.49 22.80
CA THR A 126 6.12 -4.14 23.58
C THR A 126 5.84 -4.21 25.08
N LEU A 127 4.70 -3.69 25.54
CA LEU A 127 4.32 -3.74 26.95
C LEU A 127 4.20 -5.19 27.46
N LEU A 128 3.52 -6.05 26.69
CA LEU A 128 3.39 -7.47 27.02
C LEU A 128 4.75 -8.18 27.07
N LEU A 129 5.64 -7.89 26.11
CA LEU A 129 6.98 -8.46 26.11
C LEU A 129 7.78 -8.05 27.36
N LEU A 130 7.71 -6.78 27.76
CA LEU A 130 8.36 -6.29 28.98
C LEU A 130 7.78 -6.97 30.21
N LEU A 131 6.45 -7.10 30.31
CA LEU A 131 5.81 -7.82 31.41
C LEU A 131 6.27 -9.28 31.48
N CYS A 132 6.45 -9.96 30.35
CA CYS A 132 6.96 -11.33 30.33
C CYS A 132 8.45 -11.48 30.71
N LEU A 133 9.27 -10.44 30.51
CA LEU A 133 10.70 -10.48 30.82
C LEU A 133 11.02 -10.07 32.26
N PHE A 134 10.12 -9.29 32.89
CA PHE A 134 10.31 -8.74 34.24
C PHE A 134 9.30 -9.29 35.27
N ALA A 135 8.46 -10.26 34.89
CA ALA A 135 7.64 -11.07 35.79
C ALA A 135 8.36 -12.38 36.14
#